data_AF-A0A315WPD5-F1
#
_entry.id   AF-A0A315WPD5-F1
#
_cell.length_a   1.000
_cell.length_b   1.000
_cell.length_c   1.000
_cell.angle_alpha   90.00
_cell.angle_beta   90.00
_cell.angle_gamma   90.00
#
_symmetry.space_group_name_H-M   'P 1'
#
loop_
_entity.id
_entity.type
_entity.pdbx_description
1 polymer ?
#
loop_
_entity_poly.entity_id
_entity_poly.type
_entity_poly.pdbx_seq_one_letter_code
_entity_poly.pdbx_strand_id
1 'polypeptide(L)'
;MYIVRSFYPGRPGYRLLQETVRSHYLTHFDANPLPRPDQFVCLTGQDGAAPGYACAGLTYGDSGQLFSERYLDKGLDELYGVERAQILEIGAFSAFQPGAGRFLLSKLLRTLALQNYQLVVMTATEKVRELLRPLIVDFADHGPAQLHRVQTAEVDWGSYYDHDPRVVVFSLGTEVVDQQRNPWMAVARPVANTGLAFAASA
;
A
#
# COMPACT_ATOMS: atom_id res chain seq x y z
N MET A 1 6.85 17.29 7.88
CA MET A 1 5.76 16.47 8.48
C MET A 1 5.13 15.66 7.35
N TYR A 2 5.04 14.34 7.48
CA TYR A 2 4.33 13.51 6.50
C TYR A 2 2.83 13.45 6.82
N ILE A 3 1.99 13.52 5.79
CA ILE A 3 0.53 13.49 5.92
C ILE A 3 -0.02 12.43 4.95
N VAL A 4 -0.92 11.57 5.44
CA VAL A 4 -1.66 10.63 4.59
C VAL A 4 -2.87 11.37 4.02
N ARG A 5 -3.02 11.36 2.70
CA ARG A 5 -4.14 12.02 1.98
C ARG A 5 -4.83 11.04 1.05
N SER A 6 -6.14 11.18 0.93
CA SER A 6 -6.98 10.37 0.04
C SER A 6 -7.25 11.10 -1.28
N PHE A 7 -7.28 10.34 -2.37
CA PHE A 7 -7.55 10.81 -3.71
C PHE A 7 -8.61 9.91 -4.34
N TYR A 8 -9.64 10.53 -4.91
CA TYR A 8 -10.85 9.83 -5.39
C TYR A 8 -11.00 9.92 -6.91
N PRO A 9 -11.65 8.92 -7.54
CA PRO A 9 -11.98 8.95 -8.96
C PRO A 9 -12.61 10.27 -9.41
N GLY A 10 -12.34 10.66 -10.66
CA GLY A 10 -12.83 11.93 -11.23
C GLY A 10 -12.02 13.17 -10.83
N ARG A 11 -11.13 13.11 -9.83
CA ARG A 11 -10.23 14.21 -9.46
C ARG A 11 -8.89 14.14 -10.21
N PRO A 12 -8.24 15.26 -10.55
CA PRO A 12 -6.94 15.26 -11.24
C PRO A 12 -5.86 14.45 -10.52
N GLY A 13 -5.78 14.55 -9.19
CA GLY A 13 -4.78 13.83 -8.40
C GLY A 13 -4.92 12.31 -8.47
N TYR A 14 -6.13 11.78 -8.64
CA TYR A 14 -6.34 10.34 -8.82
C TYR A 14 -5.76 9.84 -10.14
N ARG A 15 -5.99 10.56 -11.24
CA ARG A 15 -5.42 10.20 -12.55
C ARG A 15 -3.89 10.25 -12.55
N LEU A 16 -3.31 11.29 -11.94
CA LEU A 16 -1.87 11.40 -11.78
C LEU A 16 -1.29 10.19 -11.02
N LEU A 17 -1.99 9.71 -9.98
CA LEU A 17 -1.56 8.53 -9.23
C LEU A 17 -1.68 7.24 -10.05
N GLN A 18 -2.73 7.08 -10.87
CA GLN A 18 -2.82 5.95 -11.79
C GLN A 18 -1.63 5.92 -12.75
N GLU A 19 -1.29 7.06 -13.35
CA GLU A 19 -0.14 7.20 -14.26
C GLU A 19 1.19 6.96 -13.55
N THR A 20 1.33 7.45 -12.32
CA THR A 20 2.55 7.26 -11.52
C THR A 20 2.72 5.79 -11.13
N VAL A 21 1.68 5.11 -10.67
CA VAL A 21 1.72 3.68 -10.35
C VAL A 21 2.06 2.87 -11.60
N ARG A 22 1.44 3.18 -12.74
CA ARG A 22 1.76 2.55 -14.03
C ARG A 22 3.23 2.70 -14.39
N SER A 23 3.74 3.93 -14.33
CA SER A 23 5.15 4.23 -14.62
C SER A 23 6.11 3.51 -13.65
N HIS A 24 5.71 3.39 -12.38
CA HIS A 24 6.48 2.66 -11.37
C HIS A 24 6.53 1.16 -11.67
N TYR A 25 5.40 0.54 -12.01
CA TYR A 25 5.35 -0.87 -12.39
C TYR A 25 6.12 -1.14 -13.69
N LEU A 26 6.03 -0.24 -14.68
CA LEU A 26 6.80 -0.34 -15.91
C LEU A 26 8.31 -0.30 -15.63
N THR A 27 8.74 0.62 -14.78
CA THR A 27 10.18 0.76 -14.44
C THR A 27 10.73 -0.47 -13.69
N HIS A 28 9.94 -1.08 -12.82
CA HIS A 28 10.42 -2.17 -11.94
C HIS A 28 10.18 -3.57 -12.49
N PHE A 29 9.14 -3.74 -13.32
CA PHE A 29 8.66 -5.04 -13.76
C PHE A 29 8.41 -5.12 -15.26
N ASP A 30 8.65 -4.04 -16.02
CA ASP A 30 8.19 -3.91 -17.41
C ASP A 30 6.67 -4.17 -17.57
N ALA A 31 5.92 -3.88 -16.50
CA ALA A 31 4.50 -4.18 -16.39
C ALA A 31 3.65 -2.92 -16.59
N ASN A 32 2.48 -3.06 -17.21
CA ASN A 32 1.57 -1.96 -17.50
C ASN A 32 0.15 -2.19 -16.96
N PRO A 33 -0.03 -2.38 -15.63
CA PRO A 33 -1.33 -2.64 -15.03
C PRO A 33 -2.29 -1.46 -15.19
N LEU A 34 -3.60 -1.70 -15.17
CA LEU A 34 -4.63 -0.65 -15.17
C LEU A 34 -5.23 -0.51 -13.76
N PRO A 35 -4.57 0.19 -12.82
CA PRO A 35 -5.08 0.32 -11.45
C PRO A 35 -6.37 1.15 -11.43
N ARG A 36 -7.44 0.59 -10.86
CA ARG A 36 -8.75 1.24 -10.68
C ARG A 36 -9.32 1.02 -9.26
N PRO A 37 -8.58 1.37 -8.19
CA PRO A 37 -9.11 1.26 -6.84
C PRO A 37 -10.19 2.33 -6.59
N ASP A 38 -11.05 2.11 -5.59
CA ASP A 38 -12.08 3.08 -5.18
C ASP A 38 -11.49 4.39 -4.66
N GLN A 39 -10.29 4.32 -4.08
CA GLN A 39 -9.47 5.48 -3.76
C GLN A 39 -7.98 5.14 -3.75
N PHE A 40 -7.15 6.17 -3.92
CA PHE A 40 -5.75 6.09 -3.54
C PHE A 40 -5.52 6.79 -2.22
N VAL A 41 -4.62 6.23 -1.41
CA VAL A 41 -4.06 6.89 -0.22
C VAL A 41 -2.57 7.11 -0.45
N CYS A 42 -2.09 8.32 -0.21
CA CYS A 42 -0.70 8.69 -0.46
C CYS A 42 -0.06 9.34 0.75
N LEU A 43 1.20 8.98 0.99
CA LEU A 43 2.06 9.67 1.92
C LEU A 43 2.63 10.92 1.23
N THR A 44 2.26 12.10 1.69
CA THR A 44 2.60 13.38 1.04
C THR A 44 3.36 14.31 1.99
N GLY A 45 4.02 15.31 1.42
CA GLY A 45 4.60 16.43 2.15
C GLY A 45 3.53 17.41 2.66
N GLN A 46 3.95 18.55 3.20
CA GLN A 46 3.00 19.57 3.65
C GLN A 46 2.23 20.22 2.49
N ASP A 47 2.90 20.37 1.34
CA ASP A 47 2.34 20.84 0.07
C ASP A 47 1.14 20.01 -0.42
N GLY A 48 1.05 18.74 -0.01
CA GLY A 48 0.00 17.82 -0.41
C GLY A 48 0.04 17.40 -1.87
N ALA A 49 1.16 17.63 -2.54
CA ALA A 49 1.34 17.28 -3.93
C ALA A 49 1.41 15.75 -4.11
N ALA A 50 0.63 15.25 -5.06
CA ALA A 50 0.82 13.90 -5.61
C ALA A 50 2.03 13.90 -6.56
N PRO A 51 2.74 12.76 -6.73
CA PRO A 51 2.38 11.45 -6.20
C PRO A 51 2.81 11.18 -4.75
N GLY A 52 3.47 12.16 -4.10
CA GLY A 52 4.01 12.00 -2.77
C GLY A 52 5.20 11.03 -2.73
N TYR A 53 5.36 10.32 -1.62
CA TYR A 53 6.50 9.46 -1.33
C TYR A 53 6.17 7.96 -1.44
N ALA A 54 4.90 7.62 -1.27
CA ALA A 54 4.35 6.28 -1.48
C ALA A 54 2.83 6.39 -1.63
N CYS A 55 2.23 5.42 -2.33
CA CYS A 55 0.79 5.30 -2.48
C CYS A 55 0.31 3.86 -2.39
N ALA A 56 -0.96 3.69 -2.04
CA ALA A 56 -1.69 2.43 -2.10
C ALA A 56 -3.10 2.68 -2.64
N GLY A 57 -3.62 1.76 -3.44
CA GLY A 57 -5.03 1.72 -3.82
C GLY A 57 -5.84 0.95 -2.78
N LEU A 58 -7.02 1.46 -2.44
CA LEU A 58 -7.99 0.80 -1.58
C LEU A 58 -9.25 0.50 -2.39
N THR A 59 -9.68 -0.75 -2.38
CA THR A 59 -10.94 -1.21 -2.97
C THR A 59 -11.76 -1.87 -1.88
N TYR A 60 -13.02 -1.47 -1.75
CA TYR A 60 -13.91 -1.96 -0.70
C TYR A 60 -14.65 -3.23 -1.15
N GLY A 61 -14.85 -4.19 -0.26
CA GLY A 61 -15.53 -5.44 -0.63
C GLY A 61 -16.98 -5.25 -1.08
N ASP A 62 -17.64 -4.17 -0.65
CA ASP A 62 -19.00 -3.81 -1.04
C ASP A 62 -19.09 -3.05 -2.38
N SER A 63 -17.97 -2.63 -2.98
CA SER A 63 -17.95 -1.98 -4.30
C SER A 63 -17.96 -2.96 -5.48
N GLY A 64 -17.68 -4.24 -5.23
CA GLY A 64 -17.68 -5.29 -6.25
C GLY A 64 -16.71 -6.42 -5.92
N GLN A 65 -16.39 -7.24 -6.92
CA GLN A 65 -15.39 -8.29 -6.80
C GLN A 65 -13.98 -7.68 -6.65
N LEU A 66 -13.24 -8.10 -5.62
CA LEU A 66 -11.87 -7.65 -5.37
C LEU A 66 -10.90 -8.35 -6.34
N PHE A 67 -9.77 -7.71 -6.66
CA PHE A 67 -8.84 -8.25 -7.65
C PHE A 67 -8.26 -9.60 -7.20
N SER A 68 -7.90 -9.70 -5.92
CA SER A 68 -7.31 -10.90 -5.32
C SER A 68 -8.27 -12.10 -5.29
N GLU A 69 -9.59 -11.86 -5.34
CA GLU A 69 -10.59 -12.94 -5.41
C GLU A 69 -10.53 -13.70 -6.73
N ARG A 70 -9.95 -13.13 -7.78
CA ARG A 70 -9.74 -13.85 -9.05
C ARG A 70 -8.78 -15.02 -8.92
N TYR A 71 -7.91 -15.02 -7.90
CA TYR A 71 -7.02 -16.14 -7.62
C TYR A 71 -7.60 -17.19 -6.69
N LEU A 72 -8.80 -16.95 -6.16
CA LEU A 72 -9.46 -17.82 -5.19
C LEU A 72 -10.63 -18.53 -5.87
N ASP A 73 -10.98 -19.71 -5.38
CA ASP A 73 -12.14 -20.45 -5.90
C ASP A 73 -13.46 -20.01 -5.25
N LYS A 74 -13.36 -19.25 -4.14
CA LYS A 74 -14.48 -18.71 -3.35
C LYS A 74 -14.22 -17.24 -3.00
N GLY A 75 -15.30 -16.49 -2.78
CA GLY A 75 -15.23 -15.11 -2.29
C GLY A 75 -14.68 -15.06 -0.85
N LEU A 76 -14.06 -13.94 -0.49
CA LEU A 76 -13.46 -13.77 0.84
C LEU A 76 -14.52 -13.76 1.96
N ASP A 77 -15.71 -13.24 1.67
CA ASP A 77 -16.86 -13.26 2.57
C ASP A 77 -17.30 -14.70 2.90
N GLU A 78 -17.30 -15.60 1.91
CA GLU A 78 -17.59 -17.02 2.14
C GLU A 78 -16.45 -17.72 2.89
N LEU A 79 -15.19 -17.46 2.51
CA LEU A 79 -14.02 -18.09 3.12
C LEU A 79 -13.84 -17.74 4.59
N TYR A 80 -14.18 -16.51 4.98
CA TYR A 80 -13.96 -15.98 6.33
C TYR A 80 -15.23 -15.75 7.14
N GLY A 81 -16.42 -15.89 6.53
CA GLY A 81 -17.69 -15.67 7.22
C GLY A 81 -17.89 -14.22 7.69
N VAL A 82 -17.39 -13.25 6.91
CA VAL A 82 -17.45 -11.81 7.22
C VAL A 82 -18.29 -11.06 6.20
N GLU A 83 -18.89 -9.93 6.60
CA GLU A 83 -19.66 -9.09 5.68
C GLU A 83 -18.74 -8.40 4.65
N ARG A 84 -19.19 -8.29 3.39
CA ARG A 84 -18.46 -7.62 2.31
C ARG A 84 -17.96 -6.22 2.68
N ALA A 85 -18.79 -5.45 3.40
CA ALA A 85 -18.46 -4.10 3.85
C ALA A 85 -17.29 -4.04 4.86
N GLN A 86 -16.94 -5.17 5.48
CA GLN A 86 -15.82 -5.30 6.42
C GLN A 86 -14.54 -5.80 5.77
N ILE A 87 -14.56 -6.07 4.46
CA ILE A 87 -13.41 -6.52 3.67
C ILE A 87 -12.84 -5.34 2.89
N LEU A 88 -11.52 -5.22 2.89
CA LEU A 88 -10.80 -4.22 2.10
C LEU A 88 -9.62 -4.86 1.37
N GLU A 89 -9.44 -4.50 0.10
CA GLU A 89 -8.24 -4.83 -0.65
C GLU A 89 -7.26 -3.65 -0.67
N ILE A 90 -5.99 -3.94 -0.34
CA ILE A 90 -4.89 -3.01 -0.59
C ILE A 90 -4.15 -3.49 -1.85
N GLY A 91 -4.28 -2.71 -2.92
CA GLY A 91 -3.65 -2.95 -4.21
C GLY A 91 -2.80 -1.77 -4.65
N ALA A 92 -2.29 -1.82 -5.89
CA ALA A 92 -1.57 -0.70 -6.54
C ALA A 92 -0.49 -0.05 -5.64
N PHE A 93 0.14 -0.85 -4.78
CA PHE A 93 1.09 -0.35 -3.80
C PHE A 93 2.40 0.04 -4.50
N SER A 94 2.87 1.25 -4.27
CA SER A 94 4.09 1.79 -4.88
C SER A 94 4.79 2.73 -3.91
N ALA A 95 6.11 2.61 -3.78
CA ALA A 95 6.92 3.45 -2.91
C ALA A 95 7.99 4.14 -3.75
N PHE A 96 7.97 5.47 -3.74
CA PHE A 96 8.86 6.31 -4.56
C PHE A 96 10.11 6.75 -3.79
N GLN A 97 10.13 6.51 -2.48
CA GLN A 97 11.29 6.77 -1.62
C GLN A 97 11.57 5.62 -0.65
N PRO A 98 12.83 5.40 -0.27
CA PRO A 98 13.20 4.41 0.73
C PRO A 98 12.42 4.61 2.04
N GLY A 99 11.86 3.53 2.58
CA GLY A 99 11.12 3.53 3.85
C GLY A 99 9.70 4.12 3.80
N ALA A 100 9.35 4.92 2.78
CA ALA A 100 8.03 5.55 2.67
C ALA A 100 6.89 4.53 2.56
N GLY A 101 7.10 3.43 1.84
CA GLY A 101 6.11 2.35 1.72
C GLY A 101 5.77 1.70 3.06
N ARG A 102 6.79 1.36 3.86
CA ARG A 102 6.57 0.79 5.21
C ARG A 102 5.83 1.77 6.11
N PHE A 103 6.19 3.05 6.05
CA PHE A 103 5.52 4.08 6.86
C PHE A 103 4.06 4.27 6.45
N LEU A 104 3.78 4.34 5.15
CA LEU A 104 2.41 4.41 4.63
C LEU A 104 1.59 3.21 5.10
N LEU A 105 2.10 1.99 4.91
CA LEU A 105 1.39 0.77 5.28
C LEU A 105 1.12 0.71 6.79
N SER A 106 2.10 1.07 7.63
CA SER A 106 1.91 1.16 9.09
C SER A 106 0.80 2.14 9.49
N LYS A 107 0.76 3.32 8.86
CA LYS A 107 -0.28 4.32 9.14
C LYS A 107 -1.65 3.87 8.65
N LEU A 108 -1.69 3.34 7.43
CA LEU A 108 -2.91 2.85 6.80
C LEU A 108 -3.55 1.73 7.63
N LEU A 109 -2.78 0.69 7.99
CA LEU A 109 -3.30 -0.44 8.78
C LEU A 109 -3.87 0.00 10.13
N ARG A 110 -3.20 0.94 10.81
CA ARG A 110 -3.73 1.52 12.07
C ARG A 110 -5.02 2.30 11.85
N THR A 111 -5.13 3.06 10.76
CA THR A 111 -6.36 3.78 10.42
C THR A 111 -7.50 2.80 10.11
N LEU A 112 -7.24 1.76 9.32
CA LEU A 112 -8.26 0.77 8.94
C LEU A 112 -8.77 -0.02 10.15
N ALA A 113 -7.88 -0.36 11.10
CA ALA A 113 -8.27 -1.03 12.35
C ALA A 113 -9.23 -0.18 13.21
N LEU A 114 -9.26 1.14 13.03
CA LEU A 114 -10.19 2.05 13.70
C LEU A 114 -11.51 2.25 12.91
N GLN A 115 -11.62 1.71 11.69
CA GLN A 115 -12.72 1.97 10.76
C GLN A 115 -13.68 0.78 10.58
N ASN A 116 -13.80 -0.10 11.59
CA ASN A 116 -14.67 -1.30 11.58
C ASN A 116 -14.39 -2.32 10.44
N TYR A 117 -13.30 -2.17 9.68
CA TYR A 117 -12.84 -3.22 8.77
C TYR A 117 -12.24 -4.36 9.57
N GLN A 118 -12.61 -5.59 9.23
CA GLN A 118 -12.13 -6.79 9.91
C GLN A 118 -11.07 -7.53 9.11
N LEU A 119 -11.15 -7.47 7.77
CA LEU A 119 -10.34 -8.29 6.88
C LEU A 119 -9.66 -7.43 5.83
N VAL A 120 -8.35 -7.60 5.67
CA VAL A 120 -7.60 -7.02 4.56
C VAL A 120 -7.02 -8.12 3.69
N VAL A 121 -7.16 -7.96 2.37
CA VAL A 121 -6.52 -8.81 1.36
C VAL A 121 -5.51 -8.02 0.54
N MET A 122 -4.42 -8.68 0.16
CA MET A 122 -3.42 -8.15 -0.77
C MET A 122 -2.93 -9.24 -1.71
N THR A 123 -2.70 -8.89 -2.98
CA THR A 123 -1.79 -9.64 -3.84
C THR A 123 -0.39 -9.07 -3.65
N ALA A 124 0.43 -9.74 -2.85
CA ALA A 124 1.71 -9.23 -2.35
C ALA A 124 2.88 -10.05 -2.90
N THR A 125 3.84 -9.38 -3.56
CA THR A 125 5.15 -9.97 -3.89
C THR A 125 5.93 -10.32 -2.63
N GLU A 126 6.98 -11.12 -2.75
CA GLU A 126 7.84 -11.50 -1.62
C GLU A 126 8.30 -10.28 -0.79
N LYS A 127 8.82 -9.25 -1.47
CA LYS A 127 9.23 -7.99 -0.84
C LYS A 127 8.11 -7.29 -0.07
N VAL A 128 6.88 -7.29 -0.58
CA VAL A 128 5.74 -6.68 0.12
C VAL A 128 5.34 -7.53 1.34
N ARG A 129 5.41 -8.87 1.25
CA ARG A 129 5.18 -9.74 2.40
C ARG A 129 6.22 -9.51 3.50
N GLU A 130 7.49 -9.32 3.16
CA GLU A 130 8.54 -8.94 4.12
C GLU A 130 8.26 -7.60 4.81
N LEU A 131 7.71 -6.63 4.08
CA LEU A 131 7.29 -5.34 4.65
C LEU A 131 6.11 -5.48 5.61
N LEU A 132 5.21 -6.44 5.38
CA LEU A 132 4.05 -6.73 6.23
C LEU A 132 4.43 -7.43 7.54
N ARG A 133 5.38 -8.37 7.52
CA ARG A 133 5.77 -9.20 8.69
C ARG A 133 5.94 -8.41 10.01
N PRO A 134 6.62 -7.24 10.05
CA PRO A 134 6.76 -6.49 11.30
C PRO A 134 5.58 -5.56 11.63
N LEU A 135 4.55 -5.48 10.78
CA LEU A 135 3.41 -4.56 10.91
C LEU A 135 2.13 -5.24 11.39
N ILE A 136 2.03 -6.57 11.22
CA ILE A 136 0.86 -7.38 11.59
C ILE A 136 1.30 -8.60 12.38
N VAL A 137 0.38 -9.20 13.13
CA VAL A 137 0.66 -10.40 13.94
C VAL A 137 0.95 -11.60 13.03
N ASP A 138 0.05 -11.86 12.08
CA ASP A 138 0.19 -12.92 11.09
C ASP A 138 -0.71 -12.64 9.88
N PHE A 139 -0.48 -13.36 8.77
CA PHE A 139 -1.36 -13.38 7.61
C PHE A 139 -1.55 -14.82 7.10
N ALA A 140 -2.78 -15.14 6.72
CA ALA A 140 -3.10 -16.36 5.99
C ALA A 140 -2.64 -16.23 4.53
N ASP A 141 -1.84 -17.19 4.07
CA ASP A 141 -1.35 -17.27 2.71
C ASP A 141 -2.19 -18.27 1.91
N HIS A 142 -2.95 -17.77 0.93
CA HIS A 142 -3.84 -18.56 0.07
C HIS A 142 -3.15 -19.11 -1.18
N GLY A 143 -1.83 -18.99 -1.28
CA GLY A 143 -1.07 -19.53 -2.39
C GLY A 143 -0.60 -18.48 -3.42
N PRO A 144 0.13 -18.94 -4.45
CA PRO A 144 0.63 -18.09 -5.52
C PRO A 144 -0.51 -17.49 -6.33
N ALA A 145 -0.40 -16.19 -6.60
CA ALA A 145 -1.25 -15.49 -7.55
C ALA A 145 -0.84 -15.92 -8.97
N GLN A 146 -1.65 -16.76 -9.61
CA GLN A 146 -1.34 -17.32 -10.90
C GLN A 146 -1.77 -16.39 -12.03
N LEU A 147 -0.82 -15.92 -12.86
CA LEU A 147 -1.07 -14.98 -13.96
C LEU A 147 -2.24 -15.38 -14.87
N HIS A 148 -2.38 -16.67 -15.19
CA HIS A 148 -3.43 -17.15 -16.09
C HIS A 148 -4.86 -16.87 -15.58
N ARG A 149 -5.05 -16.66 -14.27
CA ARG A 149 -6.37 -16.31 -13.69
C ARG A 149 -6.78 -14.86 -13.94
N VAL A 150 -5.85 -13.99 -14.34
CA VAL A 150 -6.11 -12.55 -14.56
C VAL A 150 -5.55 -12.01 -15.87
N GLN A 151 -5.02 -12.86 -16.74
CA GLN A 151 -4.45 -12.46 -18.01
C GLN A 151 -5.56 -11.93 -18.93
N THR A 152 -5.40 -10.71 -19.42
CA THR A 152 -6.29 -10.09 -20.39
C THR A 152 -5.47 -9.48 -21.52
N ALA A 153 -6.09 -9.24 -22.68
CA ALA A 153 -5.42 -8.59 -23.80
C ALA A 153 -5.04 -7.12 -23.51
N GLU A 154 -5.65 -6.51 -22.48
CA GLU A 154 -5.48 -5.09 -22.15
C GLU A 154 -4.35 -4.83 -21.16
N VAL A 155 -3.88 -5.86 -20.44
CA VAL A 155 -2.92 -5.69 -19.35
C VAL A 155 -1.72 -6.61 -19.57
N ASP A 156 -0.56 -5.98 -19.72
CA ASP A 156 0.72 -6.65 -19.65
C ASP A 156 1.25 -6.59 -18.22
N TRP A 157 1.65 -7.74 -17.70
CA TRP A 157 2.20 -7.88 -16.36
C TRP A 157 3.72 -7.98 -16.33
N GLY A 158 4.39 -8.00 -17.49
CA GLY A 158 5.85 -8.10 -17.60
C GLY A 158 6.42 -9.19 -16.69
N SER A 159 7.46 -8.87 -15.93
CA SER A 159 8.09 -9.76 -14.95
C SER A 159 7.45 -9.71 -13.56
N TYR A 160 6.31 -9.04 -13.35
CA TYR A 160 5.71 -8.90 -12.01
C TYR A 160 5.47 -10.25 -11.32
N TYR A 161 5.02 -11.26 -12.08
CA TYR A 161 4.74 -12.59 -11.54
C TYR A 161 6.00 -13.42 -11.25
N ASP A 162 7.16 -13.01 -11.76
CA ASP A 162 8.45 -13.62 -11.40
C ASP A 162 8.85 -13.30 -9.95
N HIS A 163 8.22 -12.30 -9.34
CA HIS A 163 8.45 -11.88 -7.94
C HIS A 163 7.55 -12.60 -6.92
N ASP A 164 7.08 -13.80 -7.28
CA ASP A 164 6.22 -14.68 -6.46
C ASP A 164 5.09 -13.90 -5.76
N PRO A 165 4.19 -13.21 -6.49
CA PRO A 165 3.03 -12.60 -5.86
C PRO A 165 2.13 -13.69 -5.27
N ARG A 166 1.65 -13.48 -4.05
CA ARG A 166 0.77 -14.41 -3.32
C ARG A 166 -0.43 -13.67 -2.76
N VAL A 167 -1.57 -14.36 -2.67
CA VAL A 167 -2.76 -13.80 -2.02
C VAL A 167 -2.62 -13.97 -0.52
N VAL A 168 -2.47 -12.86 0.17
CA VAL A 168 -2.36 -12.82 1.63
C VAL A 168 -3.56 -12.11 2.23
N VAL A 169 -4.08 -12.68 3.31
CA VAL A 169 -5.26 -12.17 4.01
C VAL A 169 -4.94 -12.09 5.50
N PHE A 170 -5.26 -10.97 6.13
CA PHE A 170 -5.04 -10.81 7.56
C PHE A 170 -6.16 -10.02 8.22
N SER A 171 -6.39 -10.32 9.49
CA SER A 171 -7.39 -9.62 10.28
C SER A 171 -6.83 -8.33 10.86
N LEU A 172 -7.65 -7.29 10.85
CA LEU A 172 -7.41 -6.05 11.59
C LEU A 172 -7.98 -6.23 13.01
N GLY A 173 -7.33 -7.06 13.82
CA GLY A 173 -7.69 -7.21 15.22
C GLY A 173 -7.39 -5.94 16.03
N THR A 174 -8.06 -5.78 17.17
CA THR A 174 -7.76 -4.75 18.19
C THR A 174 -6.30 -4.77 18.68
N GLU A 175 -5.56 -5.86 18.43
CA GLU A 175 -4.15 -6.04 18.78
C GLU A 175 -3.15 -5.28 17.86
N VAL A 176 -3.57 -4.83 16.66
CA VAL A 176 -2.71 -3.99 15.78
C VAL A 176 -2.35 -2.65 16.45
N VAL A 177 -3.08 -2.26 17.50
CA VAL A 177 -2.93 -0.98 18.18
C VAL A 177 -1.72 -0.94 19.13
N ASP A 178 -1.26 -2.05 19.71
CA ASP A 178 -0.21 -2.05 20.74
C ASP A 178 1.16 -2.58 20.27
N GLN A 179 1.79 -1.83 19.36
CA GLN A 179 3.25 -1.84 19.21
C GLN A 179 3.81 -0.44 19.48
N GLN A 180 3.60 0.05 20.70
CA GLN A 180 4.18 1.27 21.27
C GLN A 180 5.72 1.22 21.47
N ARG A 181 6.48 0.51 20.61
CA ARG A 181 7.96 0.62 20.58
C ARG A 181 8.43 0.92 19.18
N ASN A 182 8.47 2.22 18.87
CA ASN A 182 8.91 2.74 17.58
C ASN A 182 10.28 3.43 17.72
N PRO A 183 11.42 2.72 17.59
CA PRO A 183 12.76 3.29 17.77
C PRO A 183 13.25 4.19 16.61
N TRP A 184 12.50 4.35 15.52
CA TRP A 184 13.02 5.02 14.31
C TRP A 184 12.77 6.55 14.23
N MET A 185 12.09 7.17 15.20
CA MET A 185 12.02 8.65 15.27
C MET A 185 13.35 9.31 15.69
N ALA A 186 14.41 8.55 15.96
CA ALA A 186 15.71 9.09 16.37
C ALA A 186 16.62 9.57 15.20
N VAL A 187 16.29 9.28 13.93
CA VAL A 187 17.24 9.50 12.80
C VAL A 187 16.83 10.65 11.87
N ALA A 188 15.93 11.53 12.27
CA ALA A 188 15.61 12.74 11.51
C ALA A 188 15.77 14.00 12.36
N ARG A 189 17.01 14.34 12.74
CA ARG A 189 17.35 15.73 13.05
C ARG A 189 17.77 16.41 11.74
N PRO A 190 17.22 17.59 11.40
CA PRO A 190 17.78 18.39 10.32
C PRO A 190 19.20 18.80 10.70
N VAL A 191 20.14 18.69 9.77
CA VAL A 191 21.48 19.28 9.89
C VAL A 191 21.27 20.78 10.05
N ALA A 192 21.48 21.28 11.27
CA ALA A 192 21.47 22.70 11.53
C ALA A 192 22.67 23.32 10.81
N ASN A 193 22.35 24.28 9.95
CA ASN A 193 23.25 25.15 9.23
C ASN A 193 24.28 25.74 10.20
N THR A 194 25.56 25.36 10.10
CA THR A 194 26.66 26.02 10.80
C THR A 194 26.91 27.37 10.14
N GLY A 195 26.21 28.40 10.62
CA GLY A 195 26.61 29.78 10.42
C GLY A 195 27.98 30.00 11.06
N LEU A 196 29.00 30.24 10.25
CA LEU A 196 30.29 30.76 10.70
C LEU A 196 30.06 32.16 11.30
N ALA A 197 30.22 32.26 12.62
CA ALA A 197 30.55 33.53 13.27
C ALA A 197 32.08 33.67 13.26
N PHE A 198 32.59 34.57 12.42
CA PHE A 198 33.93 35.14 12.58
C PHE A 198 33.82 36.28 13.60
N ALA A 199 34.49 36.12 14.76
CA ALA A 199 34.77 37.20 15.68
C ALA A 199 36.23 37.65 15.50
N ALA A 200 36.41 38.96 15.35
CA ALA A 200 37.68 39.65 15.18
C ALA A 200 38.51 39.65 16.48
N SER A 201 39.83 39.73 16.33
CA SER A 201 40.75 40.23 17.35
C SER A 201 41.94 40.92 16.68
N ALA A 202 41.87 42.25 16.64
CA ALA A 202 42.93 43.19 16.99
C ALA A 202 42.25 44.52 17.33
#